data_AF-A0A5S4YQC4-F1
#
_entry.id   AF-A0A5S4YQC4-F1
#
_cell.length_a   1.000
_cell.length_b   1.000
_cell.length_c   1.000
_cell.angle_alpha   90.00
_cell.angle_beta   90.00
_cell.angle_gamma   90.00
#
_symmetry.space_group_name_H-M   'P 1'
#
loop_
_entity.id
_entity.type
_entity.pdbx_description
1 polymer ?
#
loop_
_entity_poly.entity_id
_entity_poly.type
_entity_poly.pdbx_seq_one_letter_code
_entity_poly.pdbx_strand_id
1 'polypeptide(L)'
;MSDFWIACGHHLLDRDESGGLRVTDEFLKAYFVRPELMPPKDACPVERRLHREMLADPRRPVGADEVAAIADEDARENWRLVVAFRDLMLRHPTLEAAYLAVLRSSSNDLPPLFINQLVHVILRNALDGNDDAFVLRAAELFFRPQRILPHEQALLLGDEEVVGGRSPTPILSLISMLGTKTDAQLDVLSEENAESYWKRSDQFDMAFDLTAGGRGSRALAQAMTRWVCHLLGIDVAIEPLTELREVKLAWYVGLDADATKTGDRLWHGEELDGPSAERILSLFRLTFADPRLVMETLRGEPVYLILAMTADQKLRMKPQNVLTGLPIRRLETMS
;
A
#
# COMPACT_ATOMS: atom_id res chain seq x y z
N MET A 1 -2.36 -1.08 -24.25
CA MET A 1 -1.79 -0.57 -23.00
C MET A 1 -0.86 -1.63 -22.45
N SER A 2 0.29 -1.23 -21.95
CA SER A 2 1.17 -2.14 -21.22
C SER A 2 0.52 -2.50 -19.90
N ASP A 3 0.45 -3.79 -19.59
CA ASP A 3 -0.06 -4.25 -18.29
C ASP A 3 1.05 -4.15 -17.23
N PHE A 4 0.69 -4.07 -15.96
CA PHE A 4 1.63 -3.88 -14.86
C PHE A 4 1.11 -4.52 -13.57
N TRP A 5 2.04 -4.84 -12.66
CA TRP A 5 1.78 -5.51 -11.39
C TRP A 5 0.93 -6.78 -11.54
N ILE A 6 1.29 -7.63 -12.49
CA ILE A 6 0.53 -8.84 -12.82
C ILE A 6 0.37 -9.75 -11.59
N ALA A 7 1.41 -9.79 -10.74
CA ALA A 7 1.47 -10.61 -9.54
C ALA A 7 0.45 -10.21 -8.47
N CYS A 8 -0.15 -9.00 -8.54
CA CYS A 8 -1.21 -8.62 -7.59
C CYS A 8 -2.54 -9.35 -7.84
N GLY A 9 -2.67 -10.05 -8.97
CA GLY A 9 -3.87 -10.85 -9.29
C GLY A 9 -5.06 -10.02 -9.78
N HIS A 10 -4.86 -8.75 -10.16
CA HIS A 10 -5.92 -7.87 -10.70
C HIS A 10 -6.69 -8.52 -11.85
N HIS A 11 -5.99 -9.23 -12.75
CA HIS A 11 -6.58 -9.95 -13.89
C HIS A 11 -7.47 -11.14 -13.52
N LEU A 12 -7.46 -11.58 -12.26
CA LEU A 12 -8.34 -12.64 -11.76
C LEU A 12 -9.64 -12.08 -11.19
N LEU A 13 -9.81 -10.76 -11.11
CA LEU A 13 -10.98 -10.12 -10.50
C LEU A 13 -11.95 -9.61 -11.57
N ASP A 14 -13.22 -9.53 -11.19
CA ASP A 14 -14.25 -8.84 -11.97
C ASP A 14 -14.40 -7.39 -11.49
N ARG A 15 -15.12 -6.56 -12.24
CA ARG A 15 -15.54 -5.22 -11.81
C ARG A 15 -17.06 -5.16 -11.61
N ASP A 16 -17.51 -4.38 -10.64
CA ASP A 16 -18.91 -4.00 -10.51
C ASP A 16 -19.26 -2.76 -11.35
N GLU A 17 -20.51 -2.30 -11.26
CA GLU A 17 -20.99 -1.11 -11.99
C GLU A 17 -20.28 0.19 -11.58
N SER A 18 -19.75 0.24 -10.35
CA SER A 18 -18.96 1.38 -9.85
C SER A 18 -17.49 1.31 -10.25
N GLY A 19 -17.06 0.22 -10.89
CA GLY A 19 -15.66 -0.05 -11.24
C GLY A 19 -14.84 -0.69 -10.11
N GLY A 20 -15.46 -1.00 -8.97
CA GLY A 20 -14.80 -1.66 -7.84
C GLY A 20 -14.56 -3.15 -8.09
N LEU A 21 -13.55 -3.72 -7.44
CA LEU A 21 -13.08 -5.08 -7.68
C LEU A 21 -13.93 -6.12 -6.97
N ARG A 22 -14.58 -6.99 -7.72
CA ARG A 22 -15.37 -8.12 -7.22
C ARG A 22 -14.51 -9.38 -7.12
N VAL A 23 -14.59 -10.02 -5.96
CA VAL A 23 -13.86 -11.26 -5.65
C VAL A 23 -14.40 -12.42 -6.49
N THR A 24 -13.51 -13.11 -7.19
CA THR A 24 -13.81 -14.32 -7.96
C THR A 24 -13.24 -15.56 -7.27
N ASP A 25 -13.67 -16.74 -7.72
CA ASP A 25 -13.13 -18.00 -7.24
C ASP A 25 -11.63 -18.15 -7.61
N GLU A 26 -11.23 -17.65 -8.78
CA GLU A 26 -9.84 -17.74 -9.25
C GLU A 26 -8.90 -16.86 -8.40
N PHE A 27 -9.33 -15.65 -8.02
CA PHE A 27 -8.57 -14.81 -7.12
C PHE A 27 -8.39 -15.47 -5.74
N LEU A 28 -9.43 -16.10 -5.20
CA LEU A 28 -9.33 -16.82 -3.92
C LEU A 28 -8.41 -18.04 -4.01
N LYS A 29 -8.49 -18.82 -5.09
CA LYS A 29 -7.60 -19.97 -5.32
C LYS A 29 -6.13 -19.55 -5.38
N ALA A 30 -5.83 -18.37 -5.93
CA ALA A 30 -4.48 -17.83 -5.96
C ALA A 30 -3.84 -17.69 -4.56
N TYR A 31 -4.65 -17.53 -3.51
CA TYR A 31 -4.18 -17.58 -2.13
C TYR A 31 -3.91 -19.01 -1.65
N PHE A 32 -4.80 -19.95 -1.94
CA PHE A 32 -4.67 -21.35 -1.48
C PHE A 32 -3.56 -22.14 -2.18
N VAL A 33 -3.05 -21.67 -3.32
CA VAL A 33 -1.90 -22.28 -4.01
C VAL A 33 -0.56 -21.67 -3.59
N ARG A 34 -0.54 -20.74 -2.63
CA ARG A 34 0.72 -20.18 -2.13
C ARG A 34 1.50 -21.20 -1.30
N PRO A 35 2.85 -21.16 -1.33
CA PRO A 35 3.68 -22.11 -0.59
C PRO A 35 3.34 -22.23 0.89
N GLU A 36 2.93 -21.14 1.53
CA GLU A 36 2.57 -21.09 2.96
C GLU A 36 1.30 -21.89 3.30
N LEU A 37 0.46 -22.19 2.31
CA LEU A 37 -0.79 -22.94 2.45
C LEU A 37 -0.79 -24.26 1.67
N MET A 38 0.26 -24.53 0.91
CA MET A 38 0.45 -25.81 0.21
C MET A 38 0.85 -26.87 1.25
N PRO A 39 0.01 -27.89 1.52
CA PRO A 39 0.32 -28.87 2.54
C PRO A 39 1.59 -29.65 2.15
N PRO A 40 2.59 -29.75 3.05
CA PRO A 40 3.77 -30.56 2.77
C PRO A 40 3.41 -32.05 2.68
N LYS A 41 4.35 -32.87 2.21
CA LYS A 41 4.09 -34.31 1.96
C LYS A 41 3.64 -35.05 3.23
N ASP A 42 4.16 -34.63 4.38
CA ASP A 42 3.91 -35.17 5.72
C ASP A 42 2.75 -34.46 6.46
N ALA A 43 2.07 -33.50 5.82
CA ALA A 43 0.89 -32.83 6.37
C ALA A 43 -0.16 -33.81 6.92
N CYS A 44 -0.94 -33.38 7.90
CA CYS A 44 -1.98 -34.25 8.45
C CYS A 44 -3.13 -34.48 7.42
N PRO A 45 -3.91 -35.58 7.52
CA PRO A 45 -5.04 -35.83 6.62
C PRO A 45 -6.10 -34.72 6.63
N VAL A 46 -6.25 -34.01 7.75
CA VAL A 46 -7.21 -32.91 7.92
C VAL A 46 -6.83 -31.71 7.05
N GLU A 47 -5.57 -31.27 7.14
CA GLU A 47 -5.05 -30.16 6.34
C GLU A 47 -5.12 -30.45 4.84
N ARG A 48 -4.66 -31.64 4.41
CA ARG A 48 -4.76 -32.04 2.99
C ARG A 48 -6.19 -32.09 2.47
N ARG A 49 -7.14 -32.49 3.32
CA ARG A 49 -8.57 -32.49 2.97
C ARG A 49 -9.06 -31.05 2.83
N LEU A 50 -8.81 -30.20 3.83
CA LEU A 50 -9.23 -28.80 3.84
C LEU A 50 -8.67 -28.06 2.61
N HIS A 51 -7.38 -28.23 2.31
CA HIS A 51 -6.74 -27.65 1.14
C HIS A 51 -7.45 -28.04 -0.18
N ARG A 52 -7.73 -29.34 -0.36
CA ARG A 52 -8.42 -29.83 -1.56
C ARG A 52 -9.84 -29.29 -1.67
N GLU A 53 -10.58 -29.24 -0.56
CA GLU A 53 -11.94 -28.69 -0.52
C GLU A 53 -11.95 -27.20 -0.88
N MET A 54 -10.98 -26.44 -0.34
CA MET A 54 -10.85 -25.00 -0.62
C MET A 54 -10.42 -24.68 -2.05
N LEU A 55 -9.69 -25.57 -2.71
CA LEU A 55 -9.40 -25.43 -4.15
C LEU A 55 -10.62 -25.77 -5.02
N ALA A 56 -11.49 -26.67 -4.56
CA ALA A 56 -12.70 -27.06 -5.29
C ALA A 56 -13.83 -26.03 -5.14
N ASP A 57 -14.03 -25.53 -3.92
CA ASP A 57 -15.04 -24.53 -3.56
C ASP A 57 -14.40 -23.47 -2.64
N PRO A 58 -13.76 -22.43 -3.22
CA PRO A 58 -13.04 -21.42 -2.43
C PRO A 58 -13.93 -20.54 -1.57
N ARG A 59 -15.25 -20.55 -1.79
CA ARG A 59 -16.23 -19.77 -1.01
C ARG A 59 -16.90 -20.59 0.10
N ARG A 60 -16.61 -21.89 0.18
CA ARG A 60 -17.10 -22.78 1.24
C ARG A 60 -16.78 -22.21 2.63
N PRO A 61 -17.75 -22.13 3.55
CA PRO A 61 -17.48 -21.76 4.94
C PRO A 61 -16.58 -22.81 5.60
N VAL A 62 -15.63 -22.34 6.41
CA VAL A 62 -14.68 -23.20 7.13
C VAL A 62 -14.90 -22.98 8.63
N GLY A 63 -15.30 -24.03 9.34
CA GLY A 63 -15.51 -23.95 10.78
C GLY A 63 -14.21 -23.80 11.57
N ALA A 64 -14.27 -23.11 12.71
CA ALA A 64 -13.11 -23.00 13.62
C ALA A 64 -12.58 -24.37 14.08
N ASP A 65 -13.48 -25.34 14.27
CA ASP A 65 -13.14 -26.72 14.66
C ASP A 65 -12.38 -27.47 13.54
N GLU A 66 -12.67 -27.18 12.26
CA GLU A 66 -11.97 -27.79 11.13
C GLU A 66 -10.50 -27.34 11.10
N VAL A 67 -10.26 -26.06 11.35
CA VAL A 67 -8.90 -25.50 11.46
C VAL A 67 -8.23 -26.01 12.74
N ALA A 68 -8.93 -26.03 13.87
CA ALA A 68 -8.39 -26.52 15.15
C ALA A 68 -7.94 -28.00 15.10
N ALA A 69 -8.54 -28.80 14.22
CA ALA A 69 -8.17 -30.19 14.01
C ALA A 69 -6.89 -30.39 13.17
N ILE A 70 -6.29 -29.33 12.63
CA ILE A 70 -4.97 -29.39 11.96
C ILE A 70 -3.90 -29.65 13.02
N ALA A 71 -3.12 -30.71 12.83
CA ALA A 71 -2.13 -31.15 13.83
C ALA A 71 -0.98 -30.16 13.99
N ASP A 72 -0.47 -29.62 12.88
CA ASP A 72 0.61 -28.64 12.85
C ASP A 72 0.12 -27.26 13.29
N GLU A 73 0.85 -26.62 14.19
CA GLU A 73 0.45 -25.33 14.78
C GLU A 73 0.64 -24.16 13.81
N ASP A 74 1.74 -24.16 13.06
CA ASP A 74 2.06 -23.12 12.07
C ASP A 74 1.06 -23.14 10.91
N ALA A 75 0.76 -24.33 10.38
CA ALA A 75 -0.27 -24.51 9.37
C ALA A 75 -1.64 -24.05 9.88
N ARG A 76 -1.97 -24.36 11.14
CA ARG A 76 -3.22 -23.92 11.76
C ARG A 76 -3.31 -22.40 11.83
N GLU A 77 -2.23 -21.72 12.18
CA GLU A 77 -2.17 -20.25 12.17
C GLU A 77 -2.38 -19.69 10.76
N ASN A 78 -1.65 -20.20 9.76
CA ASN A 78 -1.80 -19.77 8.36
C ASN A 78 -3.23 -19.95 7.85
N TRP A 79 -3.86 -21.09 8.17
CA TRP A 79 -5.25 -21.37 7.82
C TRP A 79 -6.24 -20.41 8.48
N ARG A 80 -6.06 -20.08 9.78
CA ARG A 80 -6.91 -19.08 10.44
C ARG A 80 -6.82 -17.72 9.77
N LEU A 81 -5.60 -17.29 9.47
CA LEU A 81 -5.33 -15.99 8.86
C LEU A 81 -5.93 -15.87 7.45
N VAL A 82 -5.71 -16.87 6.58
CA VAL A 82 -6.26 -16.83 5.21
C VAL A 82 -7.78 -16.97 5.18
N VAL A 83 -8.36 -17.78 6.07
CA VAL A 83 -9.82 -17.92 6.17
C VAL A 83 -10.45 -16.61 6.62
N ALA A 84 -9.89 -15.95 7.65
CA ALA A 84 -10.37 -14.65 8.10
C ALA A 84 -10.27 -13.58 7.00
N PHE A 85 -9.19 -13.59 6.22
CA PHE A 85 -9.00 -12.68 5.10
C PHE A 85 -9.99 -12.94 3.96
N ARG A 86 -10.20 -14.20 3.57
CA ARG A 86 -11.24 -14.61 2.61
C ARG A 86 -12.61 -14.14 3.08
N ASP A 87 -12.96 -14.39 4.33
CA ASP A 87 -14.27 -14.05 4.88
C ASP A 87 -14.49 -12.54 4.96
N LEU A 88 -13.44 -11.75 5.20
CA LEU A 88 -13.49 -10.30 5.01
C LEU A 88 -13.85 -9.94 3.57
N MET A 89 -13.13 -10.48 2.59
CA MET A 89 -13.38 -10.18 1.17
C MET A 89 -14.78 -10.61 0.71
N LEU A 90 -15.29 -11.74 1.18
CA LEU A 90 -16.63 -12.25 0.83
C LEU A 90 -17.79 -11.50 1.52
N ARG A 91 -17.53 -10.84 2.66
CA ARG A 91 -18.55 -10.04 3.37
C ARG A 91 -18.89 -8.73 2.69
N HIS A 92 -18.06 -8.27 1.77
CA HIS A 92 -18.22 -6.98 1.10
C HIS A 92 -18.38 -7.16 -0.41
N PRO A 93 -19.11 -6.25 -1.08
CA PRO A 93 -19.36 -6.37 -2.52
C PRO A 93 -18.07 -6.20 -3.35
N THR A 94 -17.10 -5.44 -2.83
CA THR A 94 -15.82 -5.16 -3.50
C THR A 94 -14.64 -5.19 -2.52
N LEU A 95 -13.43 -5.36 -3.05
CA LEU A 95 -12.20 -5.26 -2.27
C LEU A 95 -11.99 -3.86 -1.68
N GLU A 96 -12.38 -2.81 -2.40
CA GLU A 96 -12.40 -1.44 -1.92
C GLU A 96 -13.29 -1.29 -0.68
N ALA A 97 -14.51 -1.84 -0.73
CA ALA A 97 -15.43 -1.81 0.39
C ALA A 97 -14.90 -2.61 1.60
N ALA A 98 -14.26 -3.76 1.35
CA ALA A 98 -13.60 -4.55 2.39
C ALA A 98 -12.45 -3.76 3.06
N TYR A 99 -11.60 -3.12 2.27
CA TYR A 99 -10.51 -2.29 2.76
C TYR A 99 -11.02 -1.12 3.60
N LEU A 100 -11.99 -0.36 3.10
CA LEU A 100 -12.60 0.75 3.85
C LEU A 100 -13.30 0.30 5.13
N ALA A 101 -13.88 -0.91 5.16
CA ALA A 101 -14.45 -1.48 6.37
C ALA A 101 -13.38 -1.75 7.43
N VAL A 102 -12.22 -2.29 7.04
CA VAL A 102 -11.08 -2.47 7.96
C VAL A 102 -10.55 -1.15 8.49
N LEU A 103 -10.50 -0.10 7.66
CA LEU A 103 -10.04 1.21 8.13
C LEU A 103 -10.98 1.85 9.16
N ARG A 104 -12.26 1.47 9.16
CA ARG A 104 -13.28 1.96 10.09
C ARG A 104 -13.40 1.10 11.34
N SER A 105 -12.91 -0.14 11.32
CA SER A 105 -12.97 -1.02 12.48
C SER A 105 -11.94 -0.63 13.53
N SER A 106 -12.35 -0.65 14.81
CA SER A 106 -11.45 -0.41 15.94
C SER A 106 -10.53 -1.59 16.24
N SER A 107 -10.87 -2.79 15.75
CA SER A 107 -9.99 -3.95 15.75
C SER A 107 -9.29 -4.04 14.39
N ASN A 108 -7.96 -4.03 14.42
CA ASN A 108 -7.13 -4.29 13.25
C ASN A 108 -6.47 -5.66 13.41
N ASP A 109 -7.30 -6.70 13.40
CA ASP A 109 -6.85 -8.09 13.58
C ASP A 109 -6.23 -8.67 12.30
N LEU A 110 -6.30 -7.94 11.19
CA LEU A 110 -5.74 -8.39 9.93
C LEU A 110 -4.23 -8.11 9.86
N PRO A 111 -3.40 -9.12 9.59
CA PRO A 111 -1.97 -8.93 9.40
C PRO A 111 -1.64 -7.84 8.37
N PRO A 112 -0.61 -7.01 8.60
CA PRO A 112 -0.21 -5.95 7.67
C PRO A 112 0.05 -6.43 6.24
N LEU A 113 0.50 -7.68 6.06
CA LEU A 113 0.71 -8.29 4.76
C LEU A 113 -0.58 -8.29 3.89
N PHE A 114 -1.72 -8.65 4.47
CA PHE A 114 -2.98 -8.69 3.72
C PHE A 114 -3.50 -7.29 3.41
N ILE A 115 -3.26 -6.33 4.32
CA ILE A 115 -3.55 -4.91 4.06
C ILE A 115 -2.74 -4.43 2.86
N ASN A 116 -1.44 -4.72 2.83
CA ASN A 116 -0.57 -4.33 1.71
C ASN A 116 -1.01 -4.99 0.39
N GLN A 117 -1.46 -6.24 0.43
CA GLN A 117 -1.97 -6.92 -0.77
C GLN A 117 -3.29 -6.31 -1.28
N LEU A 118 -4.22 -5.95 -0.38
CA LEU A 118 -5.42 -5.21 -0.76
C LEU A 118 -5.06 -3.86 -1.37
N VAL A 119 -4.17 -3.10 -0.72
CA VAL A 119 -3.69 -1.82 -1.26
C VAL A 119 -3.09 -2.01 -2.65
N HIS A 120 -2.22 -3.00 -2.84
CA HIS A 120 -1.58 -3.26 -4.13
C HIS A 120 -2.60 -3.51 -5.26
N VAL A 121 -3.56 -4.42 -5.05
CA VAL A 121 -4.54 -4.76 -6.10
C VAL A 121 -5.55 -3.63 -6.34
N ILE A 122 -5.97 -2.91 -5.28
CA ILE A 122 -6.86 -1.75 -5.42
C ILE A 122 -6.14 -0.61 -6.14
N LEU A 123 -4.86 -0.38 -5.83
CA LEU A 123 -4.08 0.69 -6.46
C LEU A 123 -3.79 0.38 -7.92
N ARG A 124 -3.58 -0.91 -8.28
CA ARG A 124 -3.59 -1.34 -9.69
C ARG A 124 -4.90 -0.89 -10.35
N ASN A 125 -6.05 -1.17 -9.71
CA ASN A 125 -7.36 -0.77 -10.27
C ASN A 125 -7.51 0.74 -10.42
N ALA A 126 -7.13 1.51 -9.39
CA ALA A 126 -7.19 2.98 -9.37
C ALA A 126 -6.28 3.65 -10.42
N LEU A 127 -5.20 2.96 -10.81
CA LEU A 127 -4.23 3.41 -11.80
C LEU A 127 -4.47 2.79 -13.18
N ASP A 128 -5.59 2.08 -13.39
CA ASP A 128 -5.92 1.54 -14.71
C ASP A 128 -6.02 2.65 -15.76
N GLY A 129 -5.37 2.45 -16.90
CA GLY A 129 -5.26 3.44 -17.96
C GLY A 129 -4.27 4.58 -17.70
N ASN A 130 -3.54 4.59 -16.59
CA ASN A 130 -2.40 5.49 -16.41
C ASN A 130 -1.21 4.99 -17.25
N ASP A 131 -0.58 5.86 -18.02
CA ASP A 131 0.55 5.57 -18.92
C ASP A 131 1.88 6.17 -18.43
N ASP A 132 1.91 6.79 -17.25
CA ASP A 132 3.11 7.35 -16.64
C ASP A 132 3.78 6.38 -15.66
N ALA A 133 4.90 5.78 -16.09
CA ALA A 133 5.71 4.89 -15.27
C ALA A 133 6.18 5.51 -13.94
N PHE A 134 6.35 6.84 -13.88
CA PHE A 134 6.72 7.50 -12.63
C PHE A 134 5.60 7.45 -11.61
N VAL A 135 4.34 7.57 -12.04
CA VAL A 135 3.19 7.47 -11.13
C VAL A 135 3.06 6.05 -10.60
N LEU A 136 3.26 5.05 -11.46
CA LEU A 136 3.25 3.65 -11.05
C LEU A 136 4.38 3.37 -10.05
N ARG A 137 5.62 3.76 -10.36
CA ARG A 137 6.75 3.57 -9.44
C ARG A 137 6.54 4.28 -8.10
N ALA A 138 6.01 5.51 -8.11
CA ALA A 138 5.69 6.25 -6.90
C ALA A 138 4.60 5.57 -6.07
N ALA A 139 3.62 4.97 -6.73
CA ALA A 139 2.51 4.27 -6.10
C ALA A 139 2.96 2.98 -5.36
N GLU A 140 4.11 2.40 -5.71
CA GLU A 140 4.69 1.27 -4.95
C GLU A 140 4.96 1.61 -3.47
N LEU A 141 5.20 2.89 -3.13
CA LEU A 141 5.41 3.34 -1.75
C LEU A 141 4.21 3.02 -0.84
N PHE A 142 3.00 2.86 -1.41
CA PHE A 142 1.76 2.62 -0.67
C PHE A 142 1.73 1.22 -0.06
N PHE A 143 2.41 0.24 -0.68
CA PHE A 143 2.35 -1.16 -0.29
C PHE A 143 3.72 -1.81 -0.09
N ARG A 144 4.82 -1.12 -0.42
CA ARG A 144 6.19 -1.60 -0.24
C ARG A 144 7.04 -0.62 0.57
N PRO A 145 7.61 -1.03 1.72
CA PRO A 145 8.61 -0.25 2.42
C PRO A 145 9.82 0.06 1.53
N GLN A 146 10.36 1.28 1.65
CA GLN A 146 11.54 1.70 0.91
C GLN A 146 12.71 1.98 1.86
N ARG A 147 13.93 1.92 1.35
CA ARG A 147 15.16 2.32 2.01
C ARG A 147 15.73 3.55 1.32
N ILE A 148 16.22 4.52 2.11
CA ILE A 148 16.96 5.65 1.56
C ILE A 148 18.32 5.14 1.05
N LEU A 149 18.63 5.42 -0.22
CA LEU A 149 19.90 5.08 -0.82
C LEU A 149 20.88 6.25 -0.63
N PRO A 150 22.14 5.98 -0.23
CA PRO A 150 23.14 7.04 -0.11
C PRO A 150 23.40 7.72 -1.46
N HIS A 151 23.16 9.03 -1.54
CA HIS A 151 23.46 9.83 -2.72
C HIS A 151 23.70 11.29 -2.31
N GLU A 152 24.64 11.98 -2.94
CA GLU A 152 25.09 13.31 -2.50
C GLU A 152 24.10 14.44 -2.82
N GLN A 153 23.32 14.29 -3.90
CA GLN A 153 22.53 15.38 -4.49
C GLN A 153 21.05 15.04 -4.68
N ALA A 154 20.64 13.81 -4.38
CA ALA A 154 19.31 13.32 -4.69
C ALA A 154 18.78 12.44 -3.55
N LEU A 155 17.47 12.48 -3.34
CA LEU A 155 16.79 11.61 -2.42
C LEU A 155 16.31 10.36 -3.16
N LEU A 156 17.14 9.32 -3.17
CA LEU A 156 16.84 8.07 -3.88
C LEU A 156 16.24 7.03 -2.92
N LEU A 157 15.18 6.37 -3.38
CA LEU A 157 14.45 5.32 -2.67
C LEU A 157 14.59 4.00 -3.42
N GLY A 158 15.01 2.94 -2.73
CA GLY A 158 15.01 1.58 -3.24
C GLY A 158 14.09 0.69 -2.41
N ASP A 159 13.54 -0.36 -3.00
CA ASP A 159 12.67 -1.29 -2.29
C ASP A 159 13.40 -2.00 -1.14
N GLU A 160 12.80 -2.08 0.06
CA GLU A 160 13.46 -2.67 1.23
C GLU A 160 13.80 -4.16 1.02
N GLU A 161 12.96 -4.93 0.32
CA GLU A 161 13.20 -6.36 0.10
C GLU A 161 14.26 -6.60 -0.97
N VAL A 162 14.28 -5.79 -2.03
CA VAL A 162 15.28 -5.88 -3.11
C VAL A 162 16.66 -5.40 -2.66
N VAL A 163 16.73 -4.29 -1.92
CA VAL A 163 17.99 -3.67 -1.49
C VAL A 163 18.51 -4.26 -0.18
N GLY A 164 17.60 -4.64 0.73
CA GLY A 164 17.93 -5.06 2.09
C GLY A 164 18.42 -6.50 2.24
N GLY A 165 18.80 -7.18 1.14
CA GLY A 165 19.14 -8.60 1.01
C GLY A 165 20.32 -9.17 1.84
N ARG A 166 20.39 -8.89 3.13
CA ARG A 166 21.03 -9.75 4.13
C ARG A 166 19.94 -10.30 5.06
N SER A 167 19.39 -11.46 4.69
CA SER A 167 18.31 -12.18 5.41
C SER A 167 18.68 -12.55 6.85
N PRO A 168 17.67 -12.86 7.70
CA PRO A 168 17.25 -14.26 7.80
C PRO A 168 15.72 -14.45 7.68
N THR A 169 15.36 -15.47 6.89
CA THR A 169 14.03 -16.07 6.63
C THR A 169 13.27 -15.56 5.39
N PRO A 170 12.91 -16.43 4.43
CA PRO A 170 12.49 -16.03 3.09
C PRO A 170 10.96 -16.05 2.91
N ILE A 171 10.39 -14.94 2.48
CA ILE A 171 9.18 -14.99 1.65
C ILE A 171 9.69 -15.25 0.22
N LEU A 172 9.48 -16.49 -0.22
CA LEU A 172 10.05 -17.06 -1.44
C LEU A 172 9.36 -16.49 -2.69
N SER A 173 9.98 -15.48 -3.32
CA SER A 173 9.95 -15.41 -4.78
C SER A 173 10.98 -16.41 -5.31
N LEU A 174 10.58 -17.29 -6.22
CA LEU A 174 11.44 -18.27 -6.92
C LEU A 174 12.70 -17.63 -7.57
N ILE A 175 12.70 -16.30 -7.73
CA ILE A 175 13.81 -15.49 -8.23
C ILE A 175 14.99 -15.44 -7.23
N SER A 176 14.73 -15.48 -5.92
CA SER A 176 15.79 -15.39 -4.88
C SER A 176 16.70 -16.62 -4.82
N MET A 177 16.32 -17.75 -5.44
CA MET A 177 17.10 -19.00 -5.44
C MET A 177 18.04 -19.15 -6.65
N LEU A 178 18.07 -18.18 -7.57
CA LEU A 178 18.80 -18.28 -8.86
C LEU A 178 20.09 -17.47 -8.97
N GLY A 179 20.80 -17.26 -7.86
CA GLY A 179 22.23 -16.97 -7.90
C GLY A 179 22.63 -15.51 -7.69
N THR A 180 23.71 -15.39 -6.94
CA THR A 180 24.49 -14.20 -6.56
C THR A 180 24.58 -13.10 -7.62
N LYS A 181 24.16 -11.88 -7.26
CA LYS A 181 24.82 -10.65 -7.71
C LYS A 181 24.94 -9.63 -6.56
N THR A 182 26.21 -9.35 -6.28
CA THR A 182 26.85 -8.19 -5.66
C THR A 182 26.22 -6.85 -6.08
N ASP A 183 26.25 -5.85 -5.19
CA ASP A 183 25.98 -4.41 -5.45
C ASP A 183 25.08 -4.16 -6.67
N ALA A 184 23.78 -4.42 -6.52
CA ALA A 184 22.83 -4.04 -7.55
C ALA A 184 22.90 -2.50 -7.71
N GLN A 185 23.55 -2.05 -8.77
CA GLN A 185 23.30 -0.74 -9.37
C GLN A 185 21.81 -0.73 -9.71
N LEU A 186 20.99 -0.24 -8.78
CA LEU A 186 19.56 -0.04 -9.03
C LEU A 186 19.46 1.03 -10.10
N ASP A 187 18.76 0.70 -11.19
CA ASP A 187 18.46 1.68 -12.22
C ASP A 187 17.52 2.73 -11.63
N VAL A 188 17.97 3.97 -11.53
CA VAL A 188 17.08 5.08 -11.17
C VAL A 188 16.13 5.32 -12.33
N LEU A 189 14.83 5.36 -12.03
CA LEU A 189 13.80 5.65 -13.04
C LEU A 189 14.03 7.04 -13.64
N SER A 190 14.19 7.09 -14.96
CA SER A 190 14.43 8.29 -15.74
C SER A 190 13.56 8.28 -17.00
N GLU A 191 13.47 9.40 -17.70
CA GLU A 191 12.74 9.49 -18.98
C GLU A 191 13.28 8.50 -20.02
N GLU A 192 14.59 8.25 -20.00
CA GLU A 192 15.28 7.40 -20.97
C GLU A 192 14.95 5.90 -20.77
N ASN A 193 14.68 5.49 -19.53
CA ASN A 193 14.42 4.08 -19.18
C ASN A 193 12.98 3.81 -18.73
N ALA A 194 12.09 4.82 -18.72
CA ALA A 194 10.71 4.70 -18.24
C ALA A 194 9.90 3.61 -18.95
N GLU A 195 10.13 3.38 -20.25
CA GLU A 195 9.45 2.32 -20.99
C GLU A 195 9.81 0.91 -20.47
N SER A 196 11.01 0.73 -19.90
CA SER A 196 11.44 -0.55 -19.35
C SER A 196 10.68 -0.94 -18.08
N TYR A 197 10.12 0.04 -17.35
CA TYR A 197 9.38 -0.18 -16.10
C TYR A 197 8.23 -1.17 -16.30
N TRP A 198 7.49 -1.08 -17.41
CA TRP A 198 6.34 -1.94 -17.69
C TRP A 198 6.66 -3.43 -17.68
N LYS A 199 7.84 -3.81 -18.18
CA LYS A 199 8.29 -5.22 -18.19
C LYS A 199 8.89 -5.66 -16.86
N ARG A 200 9.17 -4.70 -15.98
CA ARG A 200 9.84 -4.87 -14.68
C ARG A 200 8.93 -4.55 -13.50
N SER A 201 7.65 -4.23 -13.73
CA SER A 201 6.76 -3.72 -12.68
C SER A 201 6.62 -4.67 -11.50
N ASP A 202 6.75 -5.98 -11.72
CA ASP A 202 6.68 -7.01 -10.68
C ASP A 202 8.03 -7.30 -10.00
N GLN A 203 9.13 -6.69 -10.47
CA GLN A 203 10.48 -6.85 -9.92
C GLN A 203 10.79 -5.82 -8.83
N PHE A 204 10.10 -4.67 -8.84
CA PHE A 204 10.28 -3.58 -7.87
C PHE A 204 11.75 -3.11 -7.72
N ASP A 205 12.52 -3.22 -8.81
CA ASP A 205 13.98 -3.13 -8.80
C ASP A 205 14.53 -1.79 -9.33
N MET A 206 13.65 -0.84 -9.66
CA MET A 206 14.04 0.50 -10.06
C MET A 206 14.08 1.44 -8.85
N ALA A 207 15.14 2.24 -8.73
CA ALA A 207 15.21 3.28 -7.71
C ALA A 207 14.33 4.47 -8.10
N PHE A 208 13.75 5.14 -7.10
CA PHE A 208 12.83 6.25 -7.27
C PHE A 208 13.42 7.53 -6.69
N ASP A 209 13.52 8.57 -7.51
CA ASP A 209 14.01 9.88 -7.09
C ASP A 209 12.87 10.75 -6.54
N LEU A 210 12.87 10.95 -5.22
CA LEU A 210 11.91 11.78 -4.49
C LEU A 210 12.49 13.17 -4.16
N THR A 211 13.52 13.63 -4.87
CA THR A 211 14.08 14.96 -4.64
C THR A 211 13.01 16.04 -4.80
N ALA A 212 12.97 16.97 -3.83
CA ALA A 212 11.96 18.02 -3.76
C ALA A 212 11.92 18.86 -5.05
N GLY A 213 10.71 19.13 -5.56
CA GLY A 213 10.52 19.86 -6.82
C GLY A 213 10.76 19.05 -8.10
N GLY A 214 11.26 17.81 -7.98
CA GLY A 214 11.47 16.88 -9.10
C GLY A 214 10.20 16.16 -9.58
N ARG A 215 10.35 15.35 -10.64
CA ARG A 215 9.25 14.59 -11.26
C ARG A 215 8.63 13.57 -10.30
N GLY A 216 9.43 12.91 -9.46
CA GLY A 216 8.95 11.89 -8.52
C GLY A 216 7.97 12.46 -7.49
N SER A 217 8.25 13.63 -6.91
CA SER A 217 7.32 14.27 -5.97
C SER A 217 5.95 14.56 -6.62
N ARG A 218 5.91 15.02 -7.87
CA ARG A 218 4.65 15.22 -8.61
C ARG A 218 3.95 13.90 -8.92
N ALA A 219 4.70 12.87 -9.27
CA ALA A 219 4.16 11.54 -9.54
C ALA A 219 3.51 10.92 -8.29
N LEU A 220 4.14 11.08 -7.11
CA LEU A 220 3.57 10.65 -5.84
C LEU A 220 2.29 11.43 -5.48
N ALA A 221 2.28 12.74 -5.74
CA ALA A 221 1.07 13.57 -5.57
C ALA A 221 -0.09 13.10 -6.46
N GLN A 222 0.20 12.72 -7.71
CA GLN A 222 -0.80 12.16 -8.63
C GLN A 222 -1.30 10.78 -8.17
N ALA A 223 -0.41 9.90 -7.69
CA ALA A 223 -0.80 8.62 -7.12
C ALA A 223 -1.73 8.78 -5.91
N MET A 224 -1.40 9.69 -4.99
CA MET A 224 -2.28 10.02 -3.84
C MET A 224 -3.62 10.61 -4.29
N THR A 225 -3.63 11.47 -5.31
CA THR A 225 -4.86 12.06 -5.85
C THR A 225 -5.79 10.98 -6.39
N ARG A 226 -5.25 10.05 -7.19
CA ARG A 226 -6.03 8.92 -7.74
C ARG A 226 -6.52 7.99 -6.65
N TRP A 227 -5.70 7.73 -5.63
CA TRP A 227 -6.10 6.92 -4.48
C TRP A 227 -7.29 7.51 -3.72
N VAL A 228 -7.25 8.81 -3.42
CA VAL A 228 -8.34 9.52 -2.73
C VAL A 228 -9.61 9.54 -3.60
N CYS A 229 -9.48 9.88 -4.88
CA CYS A 229 -10.61 9.91 -5.82
C CYS A 229 -11.25 8.51 -5.96
N HIS A 230 -10.45 7.47 -6.14
CA HIS A 230 -10.92 6.09 -6.32
C HIS A 230 -11.69 5.56 -5.11
N LEU A 231 -11.17 5.77 -3.89
CA LEU A 231 -11.77 5.18 -2.69
C LEU A 231 -12.84 6.03 -2.02
N LEU A 232 -12.73 7.36 -2.13
CA LEU A 232 -13.69 8.27 -1.47
C LEU A 232 -14.64 8.94 -2.46
N GLY A 233 -14.39 8.88 -3.77
CA GLY A 233 -15.15 9.64 -4.77
C GLY A 233 -14.97 11.15 -4.61
N ILE A 234 -13.84 11.59 -4.05
CA ILE A 234 -13.56 13.00 -3.74
C ILE A 234 -12.44 13.51 -4.64
N ASP A 235 -12.74 14.59 -5.37
CA ASP A 235 -11.76 15.29 -6.17
C ASP A 235 -10.92 16.23 -5.30
N VAL A 236 -9.61 15.96 -5.30
CA VAL A 236 -8.60 16.75 -4.61
C VAL A 236 -7.48 17.13 -5.58
N ALA A 237 -6.83 18.27 -5.32
CA ALA A 237 -5.57 18.63 -5.96
C ALA A 237 -4.45 18.54 -4.93
N ILE A 238 -3.43 17.74 -5.21
CA ILE A 238 -2.26 17.57 -4.36
C ILE A 238 -1.02 18.09 -5.08
N GLU A 239 -0.32 19.03 -4.46
CA GLU A 239 0.87 19.68 -5.03
C GLU A 239 2.07 19.48 -4.11
N PRO A 240 3.24 19.04 -4.62
CA PRO A 240 4.46 18.97 -3.82
C PRO A 240 4.96 20.38 -3.46
N LEU A 241 5.46 20.51 -2.23
CA LEU A 241 6.09 21.71 -1.72
C LEU A 241 7.60 21.47 -1.60
N THR A 242 8.40 22.49 -1.93
CA THR A 242 9.86 22.45 -1.73
C THR A 242 10.27 22.77 -0.30
N GLU A 243 9.45 23.55 0.40
CA GLU A 243 9.66 23.97 1.78
C GLU A 243 8.35 24.50 2.38
N LEU A 244 8.21 24.43 3.71
CA LEU A 244 7.16 25.12 4.46
C LEU A 244 7.74 26.42 5.02
N ARG A 245 7.36 27.56 4.45
CA ARG A 245 7.70 28.89 4.99
C ARG A 245 6.46 29.60 5.48
N GLU A 246 6.48 30.01 6.76
CA GLU A 246 5.49 30.92 7.37
C GLU A 246 4.02 30.48 7.23
N VAL A 247 3.77 29.18 7.25
CA VAL A 247 2.43 28.60 7.13
C VAL A 247 1.80 28.44 8.50
N LYS A 248 0.57 28.94 8.67
CA LYS A 248 -0.31 28.50 9.77
C LYS A 248 -0.81 27.10 9.43
N LEU A 249 -0.31 26.09 10.13
CA LEU A 249 -0.72 24.70 9.94
C LEU A 249 -2.16 24.53 10.45
N ALA A 250 -3.15 24.73 9.57
CA ALA A 250 -4.58 24.64 9.91
C ALA A 250 -5.12 23.20 9.90
N TRP A 251 -4.47 22.29 9.17
CA TRP A 251 -4.66 20.85 9.28
C TRP A 251 -3.47 20.11 8.65
N TYR A 252 -3.14 18.92 9.14
CA TYR A 252 -2.14 18.06 8.50
C TYR A 252 -2.50 16.58 8.57
N VAL A 253 -1.84 15.79 7.72
CA VAL A 253 -1.88 14.35 7.73
C VAL A 253 -0.44 13.84 7.63
N GLY A 254 0.00 13.09 8.64
CA GLY A 254 1.24 12.31 8.53
C GLY A 254 1.01 11.10 7.63
N LEU A 255 1.78 10.97 6.56
CA LEU A 255 1.71 9.84 5.63
C LEU A 255 2.41 8.59 6.15
N ASP A 256 3.10 8.68 7.28
CA ASP A 256 3.71 7.58 8.02
C ASP A 256 3.71 7.90 9.54
N ALA A 257 4.25 6.97 10.34
CA ALA A 257 4.24 7.11 11.79
C ALA A 257 5.14 8.23 12.33
N ASP A 258 6.30 8.47 11.69
CA ASP A 258 7.22 9.53 12.09
C ASP A 258 6.70 10.89 11.62
N ALA A 259 6.16 10.97 10.41
CA ALA A 259 5.49 12.18 9.92
C ALA A 259 4.29 12.58 10.80
N THR A 260 3.55 11.60 11.33
CA THR A 260 2.44 11.87 12.28
C THR A 260 2.97 12.53 13.54
N LYS A 261 4.01 11.95 14.17
CA LYS A 261 4.64 12.53 15.38
C LYS A 261 5.21 13.93 15.14
N THR A 262 5.86 14.14 14.00
CA THR A 262 6.41 15.44 13.61
C THR A 262 5.29 16.47 13.40
N GLY A 263 4.23 16.07 12.71
CA GLY A 263 3.05 16.92 12.53
C GLY A 263 2.35 17.27 13.84
N ASP A 264 2.21 16.31 14.78
CA ASP A 264 1.65 16.54 16.11
C ASP A 264 2.43 17.64 16.84
N ARG A 265 3.77 17.58 16.82
CA ARG A 265 4.63 18.61 17.45
C ARG A 265 4.42 19.98 16.81
N LEU A 266 4.46 20.06 15.48
CA LEU A 266 4.24 21.30 14.74
C LEU A 266 2.86 21.91 15.03
N TRP A 267 1.83 21.06 15.13
CA TRP A 267 0.47 21.47 15.47
C TRP A 267 0.34 22.09 16.86
N HIS A 268 1.08 21.57 17.85
CA HIS A 268 1.14 22.12 19.20
C HIS A 268 2.06 23.36 19.31
N GLY A 269 2.63 23.83 18.20
CA GLY A 269 3.53 24.98 18.17
C GLY A 269 4.93 24.70 18.70
N GLU A 270 5.33 23.44 18.77
CA GLU A 270 6.68 23.06 19.15
C GLU A 270 7.67 23.26 17.99
N GLU A 271 8.89 23.69 18.32
CA GLU A 271 9.98 23.74 17.35
C GLU A 271 10.49 22.33 17.04
N LEU A 272 10.78 22.08 15.76
CA LEU A 272 11.46 20.86 15.34
C LEU A 272 12.95 20.97 15.64
N ASP A 273 13.48 19.97 16.31
CA ASP A 273 14.92 19.77 16.43
C ASP A 273 15.50 19.33 15.07
N GLY A 274 16.76 19.68 14.82
CA GLY A 274 17.46 19.37 13.55
C GLY A 274 17.26 17.93 13.06
N PRO A 275 17.47 16.90 13.90
CA PRO A 275 17.25 15.51 13.51
C PRO A 275 15.82 15.17 13.08
N SER A 276 14.80 15.82 13.66
CA SER A 276 13.40 15.60 13.27
C SER A 276 13.08 16.29 11.94
N ALA A 277 13.65 17.48 11.71
CA ALA A 277 13.52 18.19 10.45
C ALA A 277 14.19 17.43 9.29
N GLU A 278 15.38 16.85 9.51
CA GLU A 278 16.11 16.05 8.52
C GLU A 278 15.40 14.75 8.12
N ARG A 279 14.45 14.26 8.92
CA ARG A 279 13.65 13.08 8.60
C ARG A 279 12.50 13.36 7.65
N ILE A 280 12.11 14.62 7.46
CA ILE A 280 11.05 14.98 6.52
C ILE A 280 11.60 14.81 5.09
N LEU A 281 10.99 13.91 4.34
CA LEU A 281 11.39 13.59 2.98
C LEU A 281 10.66 14.43 1.94
N SER A 282 9.36 14.68 2.16
CA SER A 282 8.52 15.41 1.23
C SER A 282 7.31 16.02 1.92
N LEU A 283 6.85 17.13 1.37
CA LEU A 283 5.71 17.90 1.86
C LEU A 283 4.76 18.14 0.69
N PHE A 284 3.47 18.08 0.96
CA PHE A 284 2.43 18.32 -0.04
C PHE A 284 1.35 19.23 0.51
N ARG A 285 0.73 19.98 -0.40
CA ARG A 285 -0.49 20.74 -0.14
C ARG A 285 -1.64 20.07 -0.86
N LEU A 286 -2.67 19.69 -0.10
CA LEU A 286 -3.93 19.17 -0.61
C LEU A 286 -5.01 20.24 -0.51
N THR A 287 -5.77 20.40 -1.60
CA THR A 287 -6.95 21.26 -1.66
C THR A 287 -8.14 20.45 -2.21
N PHE A 288 -9.35 20.74 -1.72
CA PHE A 288 -10.57 20.08 -2.17
C PHE A 288 -11.19 20.86 -3.33
N ALA A 289 -11.62 20.15 -4.38
CA ALA A 289 -12.35 20.78 -5.48
C ALA A 289 -13.73 21.29 -5.03
N ASP A 290 -14.41 20.56 -4.14
CA ASP A 290 -15.66 20.99 -3.49
C ASP A 290 -15.44 21.31 -2.00
N PRO A 291 -15.35 22.60 -1.62
CA PRO A 291 -15.20 23.01 -0.21
C PRO A 291 -16.35 22.58 0.71
N ARG A 292 -17.51 22.19 0.16
CA ARG A 292 -18.67 21.76 0.97
C ARG A 292 -18.42 20.42 1.66
N LEU A 293 -17.52 19.59 1.12
CA LEU A 293 -17.12 18.31 1.70
C LEU A 293 -16.25 18.49 2.95
N VAL A 294 -15.63 19.66 3.12
CA VAL A 294 -14.72 19.96 4.24
C VAL A 294 -15.51 20.37 5.49
N MET A 295 -14.98 20.02 6.67
CA MET A 295 -15.44 20.52 7.96
C MET A 295 -15.55 22.05 7.95
N GLU A 296 -16.60 22.58 8.56
CA GLU A 296 -16.95 24.01 8.43
C GLU A 296 -15.83 24.96 8.86
N THR A 297 -15.12 24.63 9.93
CA THR A 297 -14.01 25.42 10.49
C THR A 297 -12.74 25.40 9.63
N LEU A 298 -12.65 24.49 8.64
CA LEU A 298 -11.45 24.28 7.80
C LEU A 298 -11.74 24.53 6.31
N ARG A 299 -12.88 25.13 5.98
CA ARG A 299 -13.23 25.43 4.59
C ARG A 299 -12.27 26.45 3.98
N GLY A 300 -11.68 26.10 2.84
CA GLY A 300 -10.73 26.94 2.12
C GLY A 300 -9.30 26.87 2.67
N GLU A 301 -9.10 26.23 3.82
CA GLU A 301 -7.77 25.98 4.36
C GLU A 301 -7.12 24.77 3.66
N PRO A 302 -5.83 24.85 3.31
CA PRO A 302 -5.12 23.71 2.77
C PRO A 302 -4.88 22.63 3.84
N VAL A 303 -4.84 21.39 3.39
CA VAL A 303 -4.38 20.26 4.20
C VAL A 303 -2.94 19.95 3.85
N TYR A 304 -2.06 19.88 4.84
CA TYR A 304 -0.65 19.55 4.61
C TYR A 304 -0.40 18.06 4.77
N LEU A 305 0.22 17.42 3.78
CA LEU A 305 0.64 16.02 3.87
C LEU A 305 2.15 15.98 4.12
N ILE A 306 2.56 15.22 5.12
CA ILE A 306 3.97 15.11 5.53
C ILE A 306 4.41 13.67 5.30
N LEU A 307 5.52 13.48 4.60
CA LEU A 307 6.17 12.18 4.45
C LEU A 307 7.55 12.24 5.09
N ALA A 308 7.86 11.26 5.93
CA ALA A 308 9.11 11.18 6.66
C ALA A 308 9.73 9.77 6.59
N MET A 309 10.99 9.69 6.97
CA MET A 309 11.68 8.42 7.22
C MET A 309 11.78 8.12 8.72
N THR A 310 11.89 6.83 9.01
CA THR A 310 12.25 6.32 10.33
C THR A 310 13.73 6.62 10.64
N ALA A 311 14.11 6.45 11.91
CA ALA A 311 15.50 6.59 12.34
C ALA A 311 16.47 5.60 11.67
N ASP A 312 15.99 4.45 11.19
CA ASP A 312 16.78 3.46 10.44
C ASP A 312 16.80 3.71 8.92
N GLN A 313 16.48 4.94 8.47
CA GLN A 313 16.48 5.37 7.07
C GLN A 313 15.56 4.52 6.19
N LYS A 314 14.37 4.21 6.69
CA LYS A 314 13.32 3.53 5.95
C LYS A 314 12.10 4.42 5.80
N LEU A 315 11.40 4.25 4.71
CA LEU A 315 10.14 4.88 4.42
C LEU A 315 9.04 3.82 4.49
N ARG A 316 8.04 4.04 5.35
CA ARG A 316 6.88 3.15 5.52
C ARG A 316 5.60 3.96 5.45
N MET A 317 5.18 4.27 4.23
CA MET A 317 3.93 5.00 4.00
C MET A 317 2.72 4.19 4.50
N LYS A 318 1.75 4.90 5.05
CA LYS A 318 0.47 4.40 5.52
C LYS A 318 -0.63 4.98 4.64
N PRO A 319 -1.01 4.31 3.53
CA PRO A 319 -1.98 4.84 2.57
C PRO A 319 -3.37 5.08 3.17
N GLN A 320 -3.69 4.43 4.29
CA GLN A 320 -4.91 4.68 5.04
C GLN A 320 -4.95 6.09 5.64
N ASN A 321 -3.80 6.70 5.97
CA ASN A 321 -3.77 7.98 6.65
C ASN A 321 -4.32 9.11 5.77
N VAL A 322 -4.09 9.06 4.45
CA VAL A 322 -4.68 10.04 3.51
C VAL A 322 -6.16 9.81 3.26
N LEU A 323 -6.74 8.70 3.73
CA LEU A 323 -8.17 8.44 3.63
C LEU A 323 -8.91 8.79 4.92
N THR A 324 -8.30 8.49 6.08
CA THR A 324 -8.92 8.68 7.40
C THR A 324 -8.55 9.99 8.08
N GLY A 325 -7.42 10.59 7.70
CA GLY A 325 -6.91 11.82 8.29
C GLY A 325 -7.43 13.11 7.64
N LEU A 326 -8.17 13.03 6.53
CA LEU A 326 -8.69 14.22 5.87
C LEU A 326 -9.86 14.85 6.65
N PRO A 327 -9.99 16.19 6.69
CA PRO A 327 -11.03 16.90 7.44
C PRO A 327 -12.36 16.92 6.68
N ILE A 328 -12.83 15.75 6.26
CA ILE A 328 -14.06 15.58 5.50
C ILE A 328 -15.23 15.49 6.49
N ARG A 329 -16.36 16.11 6.17
CA ARG A 329 -17.61 15.90 6.90
C ARG A 329 -17.95 14.41 6.83
N ARG A 330 -18.20 13.77 7.97
CA ARG A 330 -18.84 12.46 7.94
C ARG A 330 -20.19 12.63 7.24
N LEU A 331 -20.26 12.21 5.98
CA LEU A 331 -21.53 11.91 5.36
C LEU A 331 -22.05 10.72 6.18
N GLU A 332 -23.12 10.94 6.93
CA GLU A 332 -23.89 9.83 7.48
C GLU A 332 -24.34 9.00 6.27
N THR A 333 -23.60 7.95 5.95
CA THR A 333 -23.92 7.09 4.82
C THR A 333 -25.25 6.43 5.17
N MET A 334 -26.31 6.83 4.47
CA MET A 334 -27.59 6.13 4.51
C MET A 334 -27.33 4.67 4.14
N SER A 335 -27.79 3.82 5.06
CA SER A 335 -27.73 2.35 5.11
C SER A 335 -27.98 1.62 3.80
#